data_AF-A0A4Q3VTK3-F1
#
_entry.id   AF-A0A4Q3VTK3-F1
#
_cell.length_a   1.000
_cell.length_b   1.000
_cell.length_c   1.000
_cell.angle_alpha   90.00
_cell.angle_beta   90.00
_cell.angle_gamma   90.00
#
_symmetry.space_group_name_H-M   'P 1'
#
loop_
_entity.id
_entity.type
_entity.pdbx_description
1 polymer ?
#
loop_
_entity_poly.entity_id
_entity_poly.type
_entity_poly.pdbx_seq_one_letter_code
_entity_poly.pdbx_strand_id
1 'polypeptide(L)'
;MGTREMAISCLALPHQFISYAPYIDDLDFSIFLQMFTQSRNKHIKCPGIKKIIVANRTLVNAVELASQFNGDAILLSDIPEHLARADIIIASTASQLPILGKGAVEAALKKRRHKPMFMVDIAVPRDIEPQVADLADVFLYTVDDLKIVIDENMRSREQAAEIAREIIEESVIHYEQELKALDAKDLLLAYRQAVESARDAELNKALKALQAGQSAEEILQMLAR
;
A
#
# COMPACT_ATOMS: atom_id res chain seq x y z
N MET A 1 17.26 -3.56 -14.61
CA MET A 1 18.33 -2.88 -13.86
C MET A 1 17.67 -1.74 -13.09
N GLY A 2 17.01 -2.07 -11.98
CA GLY A 2 16.23 -1.12 -11.18
C GLY A 2 16.74 -1.17 -9.75
N THR A 3 17.37 -0.10 -9.30
CA THR A 3 17.85 0.07 -7.94
C THR A 3 16.65 0.02 -7.00
N ARG A 4 16.58 -1.06 -6.21
CA ARG A 4 15.61 -1.27 -5.15
C ARG A 4 15.74 -0.16 -4.11
N GLU A 5 14.86 0.82 -4.16
CA GLU A 5 14.66 1.77 -3.06
C GLU A 5 14.01 1.02 -1.89
N MET A 6 14.81 0.57 -0.93
CA MET A 6 14.31 0.22 0.40
C MET A 6 13.95 1.52 1.14
N ALA A 7 12.80 2.08 0.81
CA ALA A 7 12.14 3.00 1.70
C ALA A 7 11.60 2.15 2.86
N ILE A 8 12.28 2.20 4.02
CA ILE A 8 11.74 1.74 5.30
C ILE A 8 10.61 2.70 5.66
N SER A 9 9.49 2.57 4.96
CA SER A 9 8.20 3.05 5.44
C SER A 9 7.86 2.18 6.64
N CYS A 10 7.34 2.76 7.71
CA CYS A 10 6.82 2.03 8.88
C CYS A 10 5.84 0.89 8.48
N LEU A 11 5.31 0.94 7.25
CA LEU A 11 4.44 -0.07 6.62
C LEU A 11 5.16 -1.35 6.15
N ALA A 12 6.49 -1.42 6.14
CA ALA A 12 7.25 -2.59 5.70
C ALA A 12 7.71 -3.50 6.86
N LEU A 13 7.24 -3.23 8.07
CA LEU A 13 7.60 -3.99 9.26
C LEU A 13 6.72 -5.26 9.36
N PRO A 14 7.27 -6.39 9.87
CA PRO A 14 6.56 -7.68 9.94
C PRO A 14 5.15 -7.60 10.52
N HIS A 15 4.28 -8.55 10.19
CA HIS A 15 2.97 -8.68 10.85
C HIS A 15 3.09 -8.80 12.39
N GLN A 16 4.24 -9.27 12.90
CA GLN A 16 4.59 -9.26 14.33
C GLN A 16 4.79 -7.85 14.92
N PHE A 17 5.07 -6.85 14.08
CA PHE A 17 5.08 -5.43 14.43
C PHE A 17 3.66 -4.90 14.72
N ILE A 18 2.64 -5.45 14.05
CA ILE A 18 1.23 -5.10 14.29
C ILE A 18 0.74 -5.64 15.65
N SER A 19 1.24 -6.80 16.10
CA SER A 19 0.99 -7.26 17.49
C SER A 19 1.66 -6.39 18.55
N TYR A 20 2.61 -5.53 18.17
CA TYR A 20 3.25 -4.52 19.01
C TYR A 20 2.63 -3.12 18.86
N ALA A 21 1.65 -2.93 17.96
CA ALA A 21 0.88 -1.69 17.81
C ALA A 21 0.38 -1.05 19.11
N PRO A 22 -0.08 -1.80 20.15
CA PRO A 22 -0.45 -1.17 21.42
C PRO A 22 0.71 -0.53 22.21
N TYR A 23 1.98 -0.80 21.84
CA TYR A 23 3.17 -0.11 22.37
C TYR A 23 3.73 0.95 21.41
N ILE A 24 3.22 1.02 20.18
CA ILE A 24 3.62 2.01 19.16
C ILE A 24 3.03 3.40 19.47
N ASP A 25 1.85 3.44 20.08
CA ASP A 25 1.19 4.69 20.47
C ASP A 25 1.92 5.45 21.60
N ASP A 26 2.86 4.79 22.29
CA ASP A 26 3.71 5.33 23.38
C ASP A 26 5.23 5.22 23.09
N LEU A 27 5.63 5.28 21.81
CA LEU A 27 7.04 5.38 21.42
C LEU A 27 7.56 6.81 21.62
N ASP A 28 8.30 7.03 22.70
CA ASP A 28 8.81 8.35 23.06
C ASP A 28 10.14 8.69 22.36
N PHE A 29 10.92 7.69 21.92
CA PHE A 29 12.32 7.93 21.55
C PHE A 29 12.92 6.87 20.61
N SER A 30 13.36 7.32 19.44
CA SER A 30 14.04 6.48 18.43
C SER A 30 15.50 6.93 18.25
N ILE A 31 16.44 6.00 18.26
CA ILE A 31 17.84 6.25 17.90
C ILE A 31 18.12 5.62 16.53
N PHE A 32 18.58 6.43 15.60
CA PHE A 32 19.09 6.00 14.32
C PHE A 32 20.62 6.02 14.37
N LEU A 33 21.23 4.85 14.37
CA LEU A 33 22.65 4.67 14.09
C LEU A 33 22.86 4.76 12.58
N GLN A 34 23.36 5.93 12.15
CA GLN A 34 23.86 6.25 10.81
C GLN A 34 23.02 5.72 9.62
N MET A 35 22.10 6.53 9.09
CA MET A 35 21.58 6.35 7.72
C MET A 35 22.71 6.54 6.69
N PHE A 36 23.14 5.48 6.02
CA PHE A 36 23.74 5.65 4.71
C PHE A 36 22.62 5.92 3.71
N THR A 37 22.37 7.18 3.39
CA THR A 37 21.74 7.52 2.12
C THR A 37 22.51 8.65 1.47
N GLN A 38 23.41 8.30 0.54
CA GLN A 38 23.75 9.22 -0.56
C GLN A 38 22.51 9.56 -1.41
N SER A 39 21.40 8.85 -1.21
CA SER A 39 20.10 9.20 -1.76
C SER A 39 19.44 10.28 -0.92
N ARG A 40 19.44 11.52 -1.43
CA ARG A 40 18.49 12.57 -1.04
C ARG A 40 17.06 12.02 -1.11
N ASN A 41 16.49 11.49 -0.02
CA ASN A 41 15.09 11.05 -0.01
C ASN A 41 14.42 11.35 1.33
N LYS A 42 13.42 12.25 1.26
CA LYS A 42 12.70 12.90 2.36
C LYS A 42 11.57 12.03 2.95
N HIS A 43 11.76 10.72 3.09
CA HIS A 43 10.64 9.79 3.26
C HIS A 43 10.72 8.82 4.44
N ILE A 44 11.38 9.20 5.55
CA ILE A 44 11.07 8.58 6.85
C ILE A 44 10.03 9.46 7.54
N LYS A 45 8.76 9.20 7.24
CA LYS A 45 7.63 9.68 8.05
C LYS A 45 6.97 8.47 8.69
N CYS A 46 7.35 8.19 9.93
CA CYS A 46 6.63 7.22 10.74
C CYS A 46 5.65 8.00 11.63
N PRO A 47 4.33 7.83 11.45
CA PRO A 47 3.36 8.35 12.40
C PRO A 47 3.70 7.82 13.80
N GLY A 48 3.77 8.69 14.81
CA GLY A 48 3.96 8.30 16.22
C GLY A 48 5.38 8.46 16.80
N ILE A 49 6.42 8.73 16.00
CA ILE A 49 7.77 8.97 16.57
C ILE A 49 7.88 10.38 17.14
N LYS A 50 8.03 10.51 18.47
CA LYS A 50 8.13 11.82 19.15
C LYS A 50 9.52 12.45 19.08
N LYS A 51 10.58 11.64 19.08
CA LYS A 51 11.97 12.12 19.09
C LYS A 51 12.91 11.20 18.31
N ILE A 52 13.79 11.81 17.50
CA ILE A 52 14.80 11.15 16.69
C ILE A 52 16.19 11.59 17.17
N ILE A 53 17.09 10.64 17.37
CA ILE A 53 18.52 10.92 17.57
C ILE A 53 19.32 10.24 16.47
N VAL A 54 20.27 10.97 15.87
CA VAL A 54 21.19 10.45 14.87
C VAL A 54 22.58 10.34 15.47
N ALA A 55 23.16 9.14 15.45
CA ALA A 55 24.53 8.89 15.90
C ALA A 55 25.47 8.69 14.70
N ASN A 56 26.63 9.36 14.70
CA ASN A 56 27.66 9.23 13.64
C ASN A 56 29.08 9.33 14.22
N ARG A 57 30.09 8.81 13.50
CA ARG A 57 31.52 8.93 13.88
C ARG A 57 31.96 10.39 13.89
N THR A 58 31.42 11.17 12.95
CA THR A 58 31.72 12.60 12.81
C THR A 58 30.48 13.39 13.18
N LEU A 59 30.60 14.25 14.21
CA LEU A 59 29.48 15.04 14.72
C LEU A 59 28.84 15.92 13.63
N VAL A 60 29.64 16.51 12.75
CA VAL A 60 29.15 17.35 11.63
C VAL A 60 28.15 16.57 10.76
N ASN A 61 28.46 15.32 10.41
CA ASN A 61 27.59 14.47 9.60
C ASN A 61 26.32 14.07 10.37
N ALA A 62 26.42 13.86 11.69
CA ALA A 62 25.25 13.59 12.53
C ALA A 62 24.31 14.79 12.55
N VAL A 63 24.83 16.02 12.71
CA VAL A 63 24.04 17.26 12.72
C VAL A 63 23.35 17.49 11.37
N GLU A 64 24.09 17.34 10.26
CA GLU A 64 23.53 17.50 8.92
C GLU A 64 22.35 16.54 8.68
N LEU A 65 22.51 15.27 9.06
CA LEU A 65 21.48 14.26 8.90
C LEU A 65 20.30 14.46 9.87
N ALA A 66 20.58 14.76 11.14
CA ALA A 66 19.55 15.01 12.16
C ALA A 66 18.65 16.20 11.80
N SER A 67 19.21 17.23 11.18
CA SER A 67 18.47 18.42 10.74
C SER A 67 17.33 18.10 9.76
N GLN A 68 17.48 17.04 8.95
CA GLN A 68 16.47 16.62 7.97
C GLN A 68 15.23 16.01 8.63
N PHE A 69 15.38 15.53 9.86
CA PHE A 69 14.34 14.83 10.63
C PHE A 69 13.93 15.59 11.90
N ASN A 70 14.39 16.82 12.07
CA ASN A 70 14.19 17.61 13.30
C ASN A 70 14.60 16.82 14.57
N GLY A 71 15.71 16.08 14.47
CA GLY A 71 16.26 15.25 15.54
C GLY A 71 17.51 15.84 16.19
N ASP A 72 17.99 15.18 17.24
CA ASP A 72 19.26 15.51 17.89
C ASP A 72 20.42 14.72 17.27
N ALA A 73 21.63 15.24 17.36
CA ALA A 73 22.84 14.60 16.87
C ALA A 73 23.78 14.23 18.03
N ILE A 74 24.34 13.03 18.00
CA ILE A 74 25.32 12.53 18.97
C ILE A 74 26.49 11.82 18.27
N LEU A 75 27.60 11.61 18.97
CA LEU A 75 28.67 10.75 18.47
C LEU A 75 28.31 9.27 18.68
N LEU A 76 28.89 8.38 17.88
CA LEU A 76 28.75 6.93 18.11
C LEU A 76 29.27 6.52 19.50
N SER A 77 30.28 7.20 20.02
CA SER A 77 30.80 6.95 21.38
C SER A 77 29.73 7.13 22.46
N ASP A 78 28.74 7.97 22.21
CA ASP A 78 27.76 8.39 23.21
C ASP A 78 26.52 7.48 23.18
N ILE A 79 26.42 6.56 22.21
CA ILE A 79 25.30 5.63 22.07
C ILE A 79 24.95 4.93 23.40
N PRO A 80 25.90 4.36 24.16
CA PRO A 80 25.58 3.63 25.40
C PRO A 80 24.84 4.48 26.45
N GLU A 81 25.06 5.81 26.45
CA GLU A 81 24.39 6.72 27.38
C GLU A 81 22.93 6.98 26.98
N HIS A 82 22.66 7.00 25.67
CA HIS A 82 21.34 7.23 25.13
C HIS A 82 20.52 5.95 24.95
N LEU A 83 21.17 4.78 24.96
CA LEU A 83 20.59 3.48 24.66
C LEU A 83 19.39 3.12 25.55
N ALA A 84 19.45 3.46 26.85
CA ALA A 84 18.37 3.18 27.80
C ALA A 84 17.05 3.92 27.49
N ARG A 85 17.13 5.00 26.71
CA ARG A 85 15.97 5.79 26.29
C ARG A 85 15.39 5.28 24.98
N ALA A 86 16.16 4.55 24.17
CA ALA A 86 15.79 4.14 22.82
C ALA A 86 14.79 2.99 22.80
N ASP A 87 13.56 3.26 22.36
CA ASP A 87 12.58 2.20 22.09
C ASP A 87 12.93 1.46 20.78
N ILE A 88 13.37 2.20 19.76
CA ILE A 88 13.77 1.67 18.45
C ILE A 88 15.21 2.08 18.15
N ILE A 89 16.01 1.11 17.67
CA ILE A 89 17.37 1.31 17.18
C ILE A 89 17.46 0.80 15.75
N ILE A 90 17.97 1.62 14.84
CA ILE A 90 18.27 1.20 13.47
C ILE A 90 19.75 1.42 13.23
N ALA A 91 20.50 0.36 12.94
CA ALA A 91 21.94 0.39 12.71
C ALA A 91 22.28 0.13 11.24
N SER A 92 23.01 1.06 10.62
CA SER A 92 23.38 1.03 9.20
C SER A 92 24.75 1.66 8.92
N THR A 93 25.75 1.32 9.72
CA THR A 93 27.12 1.82 9.58
C THR A 93 27.94 0.98 8.60
N ALA A 94 29.11 1.51 8.22
CA ALA A 94 30.13 0.80 7.45
C ALA A 94 31.30 0.38 8.35
N SER A 95 31.01 -0.07 9.58
CA SER A 95 32.03 -0.57 10.50
C SER A 95 32.46 -1.99 10.15
N GLN A 96 33.74 -2.28 10.37
CA GLN A 96 34.27 -3.65 10.25
C GLN A 96 34.03 -4.47 11.53
N LEU A 97 33.82 -3.78 12.65
CA LEU A 97 33.54 -4.39 13.95
C LEU A 97 32.16 -3.92 14.44
N PRO A 98 31.39 -4.79 15.11
CA PRO A 98 30.15 -4.40 15.76
C PRO A 98 30.38 -3.21 16.70
N ILE A 99 29.52 -2.20 16.59
CA ILE A 99 29.54 -0.99 17.42
C ILE A 99 28.77 -1.24 18.71
N LEU A 100 27.74 -2.08 18.65
CA LEU A 100 26.85 -2.34 19.77
C LEU A 100 26.95 -3.80 20.22
N GLY A 101 27.56 -3.98 21.37
CA GLY A 101 27.74 -5.29 22.00
C GLY A 101 26.71 -5.63 23.06
N LYS A 102 26.63 -6.92 23.41
CA LYS A 102 25.65 -7.47 24.38
C LYS A 102 25.67 -6.74 25.72
N GLY A 103 26.86 -6.50 26.28
CA GLY A 103 26.99 -5.86 27.59
C GLY A 103 26.43 -4.44 27.67
N ALA A 104 26.57 -3.66 26.58
CA ALA A 104 26.01 -2.31 26.51
C ALA A 104 24.47 -2.34 26.47
N VAL A 105 23.90 -3.24 25.65
CA VAL A 105 22.45 -3.43 25.55
C VAL A 105 21.87 -3.93 26.87
N GLU A 106 22.49 -4.92 27.50
CA GLU A 106 22.08 -5.47 28.79
C GLU A 106 22.07 -4.41 29.90
N ALA A 107 23.12 -3.57 29.96
CA ALA A 107 23.17 -2.46 30.91
C ALA A 107 22.06 -1.43 30.67
N ALA A 108 21.71 -1.16 29.40
CA ALA A 108 20.61 -0.27 29.06
C ALA A 108 19.24 -0.86 29.42
N LEU A 109 19.01 -2.15 29.15
CA LEU A 109 17.80 -2.88 29.54
C LEU A 109 17.56 -2.81 31.05
N LYS A 110 18.63 -2.99 31.84
CA LYS A 110 18.55 -2.88 33.30
C LYS A 110 18.14 -1.47 33.74
N LYS A 111 18.72 -0.42 33.15
CA LYS A 111 18.37 0.99 33.46
C LYS A 111 16.93 1.31 33.12
N ARG A 112 16.39 0.71 32.05
CA ARG A 112 15.00 0.92 31.60
C ARG A 112 14.01 -0.10 32.16
N ARG A 113 14.38 -0.79 33.25
CA ARG A 113 13.51 -1.76 33.96
C ARG A 113 12.95 -2.84 33.03
N HIS A 114 13.78 -3.35 32.12
CA HIS A 114 13.41 -4.39 31.15
C HIS A 114 12.27 -3.98 30.20
N LYS A 115 12.06 -2.67 29.96
CA LYS A 115 11.21 -2.23 28.84
C LYS A 115 11.82 -2.75 27.52
N PRO A 116 11.04 -3.45 26.67
CA PRO A 116 11.55 -4.02 25.43
C PRO A 116 12.24 -3.01 24.50
N MET A 117 13.18 -3.50 23.72
CA MET A 117 13.94 -2.73 22.73
C MET A 117 13.83 -3.38 21.36
N PHE A 118 13.45 -2.61 20.35
CA PHE A 118 13.40 -3.05 18.97
C PHE A 118 14.65 -2.60 18.23
N MET A 119 15.32 -3.51 17.55
CA MET A 119 16.61 -3.28 16.92
C MET A 119 16.59 -3.81 15.48
N VAL A 120 17.03 -2.99 14.54
CA VAL A 120 17.14 -3.36 13.13
C VAL A 120 18.59 -3.16 12.70
N ASP A 121 19.26 -4.24 12.31
CA ASP A 121 20.64 -4.26 11.81
C ASP A 121 20.63 -4.43 10.29
N ILE A 122 20.75 -3.32 9.57
CA ILE A 122 20.81 -3.35 8.11
C ILE A 122 22.23 -3.30 7.55
N ALA A 123 23.25 -3.33 8.42
CA ALA A 123 24.65 -3.23 8.04
C ALA A 123 25.26 -4.57 7.60
N VAL A 124 26.19 -4.49 6.64
CA VAL A 124 27.02 -5.62 6.21
C VAL A 124 28.47 -5.14 6.05
N PRO A 125 29.42 -5.54 6.92
CA PRO A 125 29.28 -6.42 8.10
C PRO A 125 28.33 -5.87 9.18
N ARG A 126 27.84 -6.75 10.06
CA ARG A 126 26.84 -6.42 11.10
C ARG A 126 27.35 -5.37 12.10
N ASP A 127 26.47 -4.43 12.45
CA ASP A 127 26.77 -3.41 13.47
C ASP A 127 26.49 -3.89 14.89
N ILE A 128 25.60 -4.88 15.03
CA ILE A 128 25.15 -5.38 16.32
C ILE A 128 25.66 -6.81 16.50
N GLU A 129 26.26 -7.08 17.66
CA GLU A 129 26.71 -8.42 18.01
C GLU A 129 25.54 -9.43 17.94
N PRO A 130 25.71 -10.61 17.31
CA PRO A 130 24.65 -11.62 17.24
C PRO A 130 24.09 -12.03 18.61
N GLN A 131 24.92 -12.04 19.65
CA GLN A 131 24.57 -12.41 21.02
C GLN A 131 23.58 -11.45 21.68
N VAL A 132 23.33 -10.27 21.09
CA VAL A 132 22.27 -9.35 21.51
C VAL A 132 20.89 -9.97 21.30
N ALA A 133 20.72 -10.84 20.30
CA ALA A 133 19.47 -11.56 20.06
C ALA A 133 19.10 -12.55 21.17
N ASP A 134 20.07 -12.95 22.03
CA ASP A 134 19.81 -13.85 23.16
C ASP A 134 19.15 -13.13 24.35
N LEU A 135 19.05 -11.79 24.31
CA LEU A 135 18.43 -11.00 25.38
C LEU A 135 16.91 -11.04 25.23
N ALA A 136 16.20 -11.50 26.27
CA ALA A 136 14.76 -11.73 26.22
C ALA A 136 13.93 -10.47 25.89
N ASP A 137 14.42 -9.29 26.29
CA ASP A 137 13.74 -8.01 26.08
C ASP A 137 14.20 -7.29 24.80
N VAL A 138 14.88 -8.00 23.88
CA VAL A 138 15.39 -7.44 22.62
C VAL A 138 14.80 -8.17 21.42
N PHE A 139 14.26 -7.40 20.49
CA PHE A 139 13.80 -7.88 19.20
C PHE A 139 14.77 -7.39 18.11
N LEU A 140 15.72 -8.25 17.74
CA LEU A 140 16.74 -7.93 16.74
C LEU A 140 16.39 -8.52 15.38
N TYR A 141 16.20 -7.65 14.39
CA TYR A 141 15.94 -8.02 12.99
C TYR A 141 17.13 -7.62 12.12
N THR A 142 17.46 -8.47 11.16
CA THR A 142 18.51 -8.21 10.16
C THR A 142 17.92 -7.94 8.78
N VAL A 143 18.75 -7.51 7.83
CA VAL A 143 18.36 -7.42 6.40
C VAL A 143 17.72 -8.71 5.89
N ASP A 144 18.24 -9.86 6.31
CA ASP A 144 17.76 -11.16 5.84
C ASP A 144 16.38 -11.51 6.41
N ASP A 145 16.12 -11.15 7.66
CA ASP A 145 14.79 -11.33 8.29
C ASP A 145 13.74 -10.42 7.63
N LEU A 146 14.12 -9.21 7.24
CA LEU A 146 13.24 -8.27 6.55
C LEU A 146 12.85 -8.75 5.14
N LYS A 147 13.71 -9.51 4.45
CA LYS A 147 13.38 -10.07 3.12
C LYS A 147 12.19 -11.03 3.19
N ILE A 148 12.14 -11.86 4.22
CA ILE A 148 11.06 -12.85 4.41
C ILE A 148 9.71 -12.14 4.54
N VAL A 149 9.66 -11.04 5.29
CA VAL A 149 8.46 -10.22 5.49
C VAL A 149 8.01 -9.51 4.21
N ILE A 150 8.98 -9.02 3.42
CA ILE A 150 8.68 -8.36 2.15
C ILE A 150 8.08 -9.39 1.17
N ASP A 151 8.61 -10.60 1.13
CA ASP A 151 8.11 -11.67 0.26
C ASP A 151 6.67 -12.09 0.64
N GLU A 152 6.33 -12.14 1.93
CA GLU A 152 4.96 -12.39 2.40
C GLU A 152 3.98 -11.27 2.00
N ASN A 153 4.39 -10.01 2.17
CA ASN A 153 3.57 -8.85 1.76
C ASN A 153 3.36 -8.78 0.25
N MET A 154 4.37 -9.17 -0.54
CA MET A 154 4.27 -9.26 -1.99
C MET A 154 3.22 -10.29 -2.41
N ARG A 155 3.21 -11.48 -1.77
CA ARG A 155 2.20 -12.52 -2.04
C ARG A 155 0.78 -12.05 -1.70
N SER A 156 0.59 -11.34 -0.58
CA SER A 156 -0.72 -10.79 -0.21
C SER A 156 -1.22 -9.76 -1.23
N ARG A 157 -0.32 -8.92 -1.76
CA ARG A 157 -0.65 -7.95 -2.82
C ARG A 157 -1.01 -8.63 -4.14
N GLU A 158 -0.30 -9.69 -4.51
CA GLU A 158 -0.60 -10.48 -5.71
C GLU A 158 -1.99 -11.14 -5.60
N GLN A 159 -2.32 -11.71 -4.44
CA GLN A 159 -3.65 -12.29 -4.20
C GLN A 159 -4.78 -11.25 -4.29
N ALA A 160 -4.59 -10.06 -3.71
CA ALA A 160 -5.57 -8.98 -3.81
C ALA A 160 -5.76 -8.51 -5.25
N ALA A 161 -4.67 -8.46 -6.05
CA ALA A 161 -4.75 -8.11 -7.46
C ALA A 161 -5.50 -9.17 -8.29
N GLU A 162 -5.36 -10.45 -7.94
CA GLU A 162 -6.10 -11.55 -8.57
C GLU A 162 -7.61 -11.41 -8.33
N ILE A 163 -8.01 -11.22 -7.07
CA ILE A 163 -9.41 -11.02 -6.69
C ILE A 163 -10.00 -9.80 -7.43
N ALA A 164 -9.24 -8.70 -7.52
CA ALA A 164 -9.68 -7.53 -8.26
C ALA A 164 -9.88 -7.81 -9.75
N ARG A 165 -9.05 -8.67 -10.35
CA ARG A 165 -9.20 -9.08 -11.76
C ARG A 165 -10.48 -9.88 -11.96
N GLU A 166 -10.77 -10.84 -11.07
CA GLU A 166 -12.01 -11.63 -11.13
C GLU A 166 -13.26 -10.73 -11.08
N ILE A 167 -13.27 -9.74 -10.17
CA ILE A 167 -14.38 -8.77 -10.05
C ILE A 167 -14.55 -7.96 -11.35
N ILE A 168 -13.44 -7.52 -11.95
CA ILE A 168 -13.46 -6.77 -13.21
C ILE A 168 -14.01 -7.64 -14.35
N GLU A 169 -13.55 -8.88 -14.47
CA GLU A 169 -14.01 -9.81 -15.51
C GLU A 169 -15.52 -10.07 -15.39
N GLU A 170 -16.03 -10.32 -14.18
CA GLU A 170 -17.46 -10.48 -13.93
C GLU A 170 -18.24 -9.21 -14.31
N SER A 171 -17.73 -8.04 -13.93
CA SER A 171 -18.36 -6.75 -14.22
C SER A 171 -18.41 -6.45 -15.72
N VAL A 172 -17.36 -6.81 -16.47
CA VAL A 172 -17.31 -6.66 -17.92
C VAL A 172 -18.38 -7.53 -18.59
N ILE A 173 -18.52 -8.79 -18.17
CA ILE A 173 -19.54 -9.69 -18.69
C ILE A 173 -20.94 -9.13 -18.41
N HIS A 174 -21.18 -8.62 -17.21
CA HIS A 174 -22.47 -8.02 -16.85
C HIS A 174 -22.79 -6.81 -17.73
N TYR A 175 -21.82 -5.92 -17.92
CA TYR A 175 -21.97 -4.72 -18.73
C TYR A 175 -22.24 -5.05 -20.22
N GLU A 176 -21.58 -6.06 -20.79
CA GLU A 176 -21.86 -6.52 -22.15
C GLU A 176 -23.30 -7.03 -22.33
N GLN A 177 -23.85 -7.69 -21.30
CA GLN A 177 -25.24 -8.16 -21.31
C GLN A 177 -26.22 -6.98 -21.28
N GLU A 178 -25.93 -5.95 -20.49
CA GLU A 178 -26.73 -4.71 -20.47
C GLU A 178 -26.72 -3.99 -21.82
N LEU A 179 -25.56 -3.89 -22.48
CA LEU A 179 -25.47 -3.29 -23.82
C LEU A 179 -26.31 -4.04 -24.86
N LYS A 180 -26.28 -5.38 -24.86
CA LYS A 180 -27.11 -6.20 -25.77
C LYS A 180 -28.60 -5.98 -25.54
N ALA A 181 -29.02 -5.77 -24.29
CA ALA A 181 -30.42 -5.47 -23.97
C ALA A 181 -30.88 -4.11 -24.50
N LEU A 182 -29.97 -3.11 -24.54
CA LEU A 182 -30.25 -1.79 -25.11
C LEU A 182 -30.43 -1.87 -26.64
N ASP A 183 -29.57 -2.61 -27.36
CA ASP A 183 -29.69 -2.77 -28.83
C ASP A 183 -31.04 -3.40 -29.25
N ALA A 184 -31.53 -4.37 -28.48
CA ALA A 184 -32.81 -5.01 -28.76
C ALA A 184 -34.00 -4.03 -28.64
N LYS A 185 -33.90 -3.03 -27.77
CA LYS A 185 -34.93 -2.01 -27.57
C LYS A 185 -35.06 -1.09 -28.78
N ASP A 186 -33.94 -0.66 -29.35
CA ASP A 186 -33.93 0.22 -30.52
C ASP A 186 -34.46 -0.49 -31.77
N LEU A 187 -34.10 -1.76 -31.96
CA LEU A 187 -34.69 -2.60 -33.01
C LEU A 187 -36.21 -2.72 -32.87
N LEU A 188 -36.71 -2.90 -31.64
CA LEU A 188 -38.13 -3.04 -31.35
C LEU A 188 -38.90 -1.71 -31.58
N LEU A 189 -38.28 -0.57 -31.28
CA LEU A 189 -38.82 0.75 -31.60
C LEU A 189 -38.91 0.95 -33.12
N ALA A 190 -37.84 0.65 -33.86
CA ALA A 190 -37.82 0.74 -35.32
C ALA A 190 -38.89 -0.17 -35.96
N TYR A 191 -39.05 -1.39 -35.46
CA TYR A 191 -40.07 -2.32 -35.93
C TYR A 191 -41.49 -1.79 -35.69
N ARG A 192 -41.79 -1.29 -34.48
CA ARG A 192 -43.10 -0.68 -34.19
C ARG A 192 -43.40 0.49 -35.12
N GLN A 193 -42.42 1.36 -35.35
CA GLN A 193 -42.58 2.54 -36.18
C GLN A 193 -42.83 2.18 -37.66
N ALA A 194 -42.19 1.11 -38.16
CA ALA A 194 -42.46 0.58 -39.49
C ALA A 194 -43.89 0.01 -39.61
N VAL A 195 -44.35 -0.74 -38.60
CA VAL A 195 -45.72 -1.29 -38.56
C VAL A 195 -46.76 -0.17 -38.53
N GLU A 196 -46.56 0.86 -37.70
CA GLU A 196 -47.48 2.00 -37.65
C GLU A 196 -47.51 2.79 -38.96
N SER A 197 -46.35 3.00 -39.58
CA SER A 197 -46.27 3.68 -40.89
C SER A 197 -47.01 2.90 -41.97
N ALA A 198 -46.88 1.57 -41.99
CA ALA A 198 -47.61 0.70 -42.92
C ALA A 198 -49.13 0.75 -42.67
N ARG A 199 -49.56 0.67 -41.40
CA ARG A 199 -50.96 0.83 -41.00
C ARG A 199 -51.53 2.16 -41.50
N ASP A 200 -50.83 3.26 -41.25
CA ASP A 200 -51.30 4.60 -41.62
C ASP A 200 -51.34 4.80 -43.13
N ALA A 201 -50.42 4.17 -43.88
CA ALA A 201 -50.45 4.17 -45.33
C ALA A 201 -51.68 3.44 -45.89
N GLU A 202 -51.99 2.25 -45.37
CA GLU A 202 -53.19 1.49 -45.79
C GLU A 202 -54.49 2.19 -45.36
N LEU A 203 -54.53 2.75 -44.16
CA LEU A 203 -55.67 3.55 -43.69
C LEU A 203 -55.93 4.76 -44.60
N ASN A 204 -54.88 5.49 -44.98
CA ASN A 204 -55.01 6.64 -45.88
C ASN A 204 -55.48 6.23 -47.29
N LYS A 205 -55.04 5.08 -47.81
CA LYS A 205 -55.55 4.54 -49.08
C LYS A 205 -57.04 4.21 -48.98
N ALA A 206 -57.45 3.53 -47.91
CA ALA A 206 -58.85 3.20 -47.65
C ALA A 206 -59.73 4.45 -47.52
N LEU A 207 -59.27 5.48 -46.80
CA LEU A 207 -60.00 6.75 -46.67
C LEU A 207 -60.18 7.47 -48.01
N LYS A 208 -59.14 7.49 -48.87
CA LYS A 208 -59.24 8.06 -50.22
C LYS A 208 -60.21 7.30 -51.11
N ALA A 209 -60.19 5.97 -51.04
CA ALA A 209 -61.12 5.09 -51.75
C ALA A 209 -62.58 5.36 -51.34
N LEU A 210 -62.84 5.52 -50.04
CA LEU A 210 -64.16 5.90 -49.50
C LEU A 210 -64.61 7.27 -50.04
N GLN A 211 -63.72 8.27 -50.03
CA GLN A 211 -64.03 9.60 -50.57
C GLN A 211 -64.29 9.61 -52.07
N ALA A 212 -63.68 8.67 -52.81
CA ALA A 212 -63.91 8.47 -54.24
C ALA A 212 -65.21 7.71 -54.56
N GLY A 213 -65.98 7.30 -53.54
CA GLY A 213 -67.30 6.68 -53.71
C GLY A 213 -67.28 5.15 -53.84
N GLN A 214 -66.17 4.49 -53.51
CA GLN A 214 -66.14 3.02 -53.45
C GLN A 214 -66.94 2.49 -52.25
N SER A 215 -67.48 1.27 -52.38
CA SER A 215 -68.30 0.68 -51.31
C SER A 215 -67.44 0.28 -50.10
N ALA A 216 -67.97 0.46 -48.90
CA ALA A 216 -67.26 0.12 -47.66
C ALA A 216 -66.92 -1.39 -47.58
N GLU A 217 -67.77 -2.25 -48.15
CA GLU A 217 -67.54 -3.71 -48.18
C GLU A 217 -66.33 -4.10 -49.03
N GLU A 218 -66.14 -3.47 -50.20
CA GLU A 218 -64.98 -3.73 -51.08
C GLU A 218 -63.65 -3.29 -50.43
N ILE A 219 -63.66 -2.15 -49.71
CA ILE A 219 -62.47 -1.62 -49.02
C ILE A 219 -62.09 -2.50 -47.82
N LEU A 220 -63.07 -2.99 -47.06
CA LEU A 220 -62.82 -3.88 -45.92
C LEU A 220 -62.26 -5.24 -46.36
N GLN A 221 -62.70 -5.79 -47.49
CA GLN A 221 -62.12 -7.01 -48.06
C GLN A 221 -60.66 -6.82 -48.52
N MET A 222 -60.32 -5.61 -48.98
CA MET A 222 -58.96 -5.25 -49.38
C MET A 222 -58.00 -5.15 -48.17
N LEU A 223 -58.47 -4.58 -47.05
CA LEU A 223 -57.69 -4.44 -45.81
C LEU A 223 -57.50 -5.77 -45.05
N ALA A 224 -58.35 -6.76 -45.30
CA ALA A 224 -58.29 -8.07 -44.66
C ALA A 224 -57.29 -9.05 -45.31
N ARG A 225 -56.62 -8.65 -46.40
CA ARG A 225 -55.58 -9.41 -47.09
C ARG A 225 -54.18 -8.94 -46.70
#